data_AF-A0A1F8ZQE1-F1
#
_entry.id   AF-A0A1F8ZQE1-F1
#
_cell.length_a   1.000
_cell.length_b   1.000
_cell.length_c   1.000
_cell.angle_alpha   90.00
_cell.angle_beta   90.00
_cell.angle_gamma   90.00
#
_symmetry.space_group_name_H-M   'P 1'
#
loop_
_entity.id
_entity.type
_entity.pdbx_description
1 polymer ?
#
loop_
_entity_poly.entity_id
_entity_poly.type
_entity_poly.pdbx_seq_one_letter_code
_entity_poly.pdbx_strand_id
1 'polypeptide(L)'
;MSANSAINIKKSDIEIEFYRSSGPGGQHKNKTATAVRIRHIPTGIVVHASERRSQLQNRKIAMERLSTALAKRAFKPKKRIPTVISGARKRKRLEEKRKIAMKKALRRVREEG
;
A
#
# COMPACT_ATOMS: atom_id res chain seq x y z
N MET A 1 -9.07 -6.80 12.02
CA MET A 1 -10.48 -6.61 11.59
C MET A 1 -10.47 -5.88 10.26
N SER A 2 -10.97 -6.55 9.21
CA SER A 2 -10.83 -6.11 7.82
C SER A 2 -11.63 -4.83 7.55
N ALA A 3 -10.96 -3.80 7.04
CA ALA A 3 -11.59 -2.59 6.54
C ALA A 3 -12.28 -2.88 5.20
N ASN A 4 -13.45 -3.51 5.25
CA ASN A 4 -14.38 -3.53 4.12
C ASN A 4 -15.04 -2.16 4.02
N SER A 5 -14.32 -1.18 3.45
CA SER A 5 -14.96 0.03 2.95
C SER A 5 -15.99 -0.40 1.92
N ALA A 6 -17.27 -0.20 2.23
CA ALA A 6 -18.42 -0.67 1.46
C ALA A 6 -18.46 0.02 0.08
N ILE A 7 -17.61 -0.43 -0.84
CA ILE A 7 -17.72 -0.10 -2.25
C ILE A 7 -18.89 -0.94 -2.76
N ASN A 8 -19.98 -0.27 -3.10
CA ASN A 8 -21.14 -0.92 -3.70
C ASN A 8 -20.79 -1.29 -5.14
N ILE A 9 -20.40 -2.55 -5.36
CA ILE A 9 -20.10 -3.07 -6.69
C ILE A 9 -21.39 -3.62 -7.28
N LYS A 10 -21.92 -2.97 -8.32
CA LYS A 10 -23.11 -3.47 -9.03
C LYS A 10 -22.72 -4.69 -9.86
N LYS A 11 -23.62 -5.69 -9.92
CA LYS A 11 -23.41 -6.89 -10.76
C LYS A 11 -23.31 -6.56 -12.26
N SER A 12 -23.93 -5.47 -12.70
CA SER A 12 -23.88 -4.97 -14.09
C SER A 12 -22.48 -4.51 -14.51
N ASP A 13 -21.66 -4.07 -13.56
CA ASP A 13 -20.38 -3.43 -13.83
C ASP A 13 -19.23 -4.46 -13.88
N ILE A 14 -19.58 -5.74 -13.78
CA ILE A 14 -18.66 -6.85 -13.62
C ILE A 14 -18.92 -7.91 -14.70
N GLU A 15 -17.86 -8.28 -15.40
CA GLU A 15 -17.83 -9.47 -16.25
C GLU A 15 -17.09 -10.59 -15.52
N ILE A 16 -17.68 -11.78 -15.52
CA ILE A 16 -17.10 -12.97 -14.87
C ILE A 16 -16.85 -14.02 -15.95
N GLU A 17 -15.59 -14.40 -16.10
CA GLU A 17 -15.16 -15.46 -17.00
C GLU A 17 -14.62 -16.65 -16.20
N PHE A 18 -14.99 -17.86 -16.60
CA PHE A 18 -14.44 -19.10 -16.06
C PHE A 18 -13.43 -19.67 -17.04
N TYR A 19 -12.26 -20.06 -16.55
CA TYR A 19 -11.21 -20.61 -17.38
C TYR A 19 -10.45 -21.74 -16.68
N ARG A 20 -9.66 -22.48 -17.45
CA ARG A 20 -8.84 -23.57 -16.93
C ARG A 20 -7.55 -22.99 -16.35
N SER A 21 -7.18 -23.45 -15.16
CA SER A 21 -5.97 -22.95 -14.50
C SER A 21 -4.74 -23.39 -15.29
N SER A 22 -3.78 -22.48 -15.47
CA SER A 22 -2.48 -22.80 -16.04
C SER A 22 -1.54 -23.39 -14.98
N GLY A 23 -0.55 -24.17 -15.42
CA GLY A 23 0.56 -24.68 -14.61
C GLY A 23 0.44 -26.13 -14.15
N PRO A 24 1.49 -26.69 -13.53
CA PRO A 24 1.53 -28.08 -13.09
C PRO A 24 0.38 -28.36 -12.14
N GLY A 25 -0.28 -29.51 -12.34
CA GLY A 25 -1.52 -29.85 -11.69
C GLY A 25 -1.99 -31.25 -12.06
N GLY A 26 -2.83 -31.84 -11.21
CA GLY A 26 -3.51 -33.08 -11.50
C GLY A 26 -4.62 -32.93 -12.56
N GLN A 27 -5.19 -34.05 -12.98
CA GLN A 27 -6.23 -34.09 -14.01
C GLN A 27 -7.40 -33.13 -13.73
N HIS A 28 -7.80 -32.99 -12.46
CA HIS A 28 -8.87 -32.10 -12.05
C HIS A 28 -8.58 -30.62 -12.34
N LYS A 29 -7.35 -30.13 -12.10
CA LYS A 29 -6.95 -28.74 -12.36
C LYS A 29 -6.88 -28.47 -13.87
N ASN A 30 -6.44 -29.46 -14.63
CA ASN A 30 -6.25 -29.31 -16.06
C ASN A 30 -7.54 -29.47 -16.85
N LYS A 31 -8.49 -30.32 -16.42
CA LYS A 31 -9.76 -30.60 -17.15
C LYS A 31 -10.87 -29.61 -16.81
N THR A 32 -11.00 -29.21 -15.55
CA THR A 32 -12.15 -28.42 -15.09
C THR A 32 -11.85 -26.92 -15.11
N ALA A 33 -12.76 -26.12 -15.64
CA ALA A 33 -12.66 -24.65 -15.68
C ALA A 33 -12.98 -24.02 -14.30
N THR A 34 -12.14 -24.28 -13.31
CA THR A 34 -12.35 -23.81 -11.93
C THR A 34 -11.83 -22.41 -11.66
N ALA A 35 -10.93 -21.88 -12.50
CA ALA A 35 -10.38 -20.54 -12.31
C ALA A 35 -11.40 -19.49 -12.72
N VAL A 36 -11.41 -18.37 -11.99
CA VAL A 36 -12.35 -17.27 -12.20
C VAL A 36 -11.54 -16.01 -12.50
N ARG A 37 -11.92 -15.32 -13.57
CA ARG A 37 -11.45 -13.98 -13.91
C ARG A 37 -12.64 -13.04 -13.77
N ILE A 38 -12.42 -11.94 -13.08
CA ILE A 38 -13.43 -10.91 -12.89
C ILE A 38 -12.87 -9.59 -13.43
N ARG A 39 -13.56 -8.98 -14.38
CA ARG A 39 -13.24 -7.67 -14.93
C ARG A 39 -14.29 -6.66 -14.46
N HIS A 40 -13.84 -5.55 -13.90
CA HIS A 40 -14.71 -4.41 -13.61
C HIS A 40 -14.65 -3.42 -14.77
N ILE A 41 -15.74 -3.33 -15.52
CA ILE A 41 -15.84 -2.59 -16.78
C ILE A 41 -15.44 -1.12 -16.62
N PRO A 42 -15.98 -0.34 -15.65
CA PRO A 42 -15.73 1.10 -15.64
C PRO A 42 -14.34 1.49 -15.13
N THR A 43 -13.64 0.63 -14.38
CA THR A 43 -12.27 0.92 -13.94
C THR A 43 -11.20 0.18 -14.76
N GLY A 44 -11.58 -0.82 -15.56
CA GLY A 44 -10.67 -1.69 -16.31
C GLY A 44 -9.85 -2.63 -15.42
N ILE A 45 -10.15 -2.74 -14.12
CA ILE A 45 -9.41 -3.62 -13.21
C ILE A 45 -9.83 -5.07 -13.46
N VAL A 46 -8.84 -5.92 -13.70
CA VAL A 46 -9.02 -7.36 -13.85
C VAL A 46 -8.38 -8.07 -12.67
N VAL A 47 -9.09 -9.01 -12.06
CA VAL A 47 -8.59 -9.88 -11.00
C VAL A 47 -8.80 -11.35 -11.35
N HIS A 48 -7.91 -12.20 -10.86
CA HIS A 48 -7.94 -13.63 -11.09
C HIS A 48 -7.96 -14.38 -9.75
N ALA A 49 -8.62 -15.53 -9.70
CA ALA A 49 -8.57 -16.46 -8.57
C ALA A 49 -8.62 -17.91 -9.05
N SER A 50 -7.66 -18.72 -8.58
CA SER A 50 -7.52 -20.13 -8.97
C SER A 50 -7.01 -21.00 -7.81
N GLU A 51 -7.06 -20.52 -6.57
CA GLU A 51 -6.45 -21.18 -5.42
C GLU A 51 -7.26 -22.37 -4.90
N ARG A 52 -8.57 -22.40 -5.17
CA ARG A 52 -9.48 -23.43 -4.65
C ARG A 52 -9.95 -24.35 -5.77
N ARG A 53 -10.38 -25.56 -5.38
CA ARG A 53 -10.98 -26.56 -6.27
C ARG A 53 -12.39 -26.17 -6.76
N SER A 54 -13.10 -25.29 -6.05
CA SER A 54 -14.48 -24.90 -6.35
C SER A 54 -14.55 -23.53 -7.02
N GLN A 55 -15.29 -23.43 -8.12
CA GLN A 55 -15.56 -22.17 -8.82
C GLN A 55 -16.24 -21.13 -7.93
N LEU A 56 -17.13 -21.55 -7.03
CA LEU A 56 -17.87 -20.65 -6.15
C LEU A 56 -16.95 -20.00 -5.10
N GLN A 57 -16.00 -20.78 -4.59
CA GLN A 57 -14.97 -20.27 -3.67
C GLN A 57 -14.02 -19.33 -4.40
N ASN A 58 -13.57 -19.68 -5.61
CA ASN A 58 -12.73 -18.79 -6.42
C ASN A 58 -13.46 -17.49 -6.79
N ARG A 59 -14.78 -17.54 -7.07
CA ARG A 59 -15.59 -16.34 -7.31
C ARG A 59 -15.64 -15.43 -6.09
N LYS A 60 -15.84 -15.99 -4.88
CA LYS A 60 -15.82 -15.20 -3.63
C LYS A 60 -14.48 -14.51 -3.42
N ILE A 61 -13.38 -15.26 -3.58
CA ILE A 61 -12.01 -14.73 -3.46
C ILE A 61 -11.75 -13.64 -4.50
N ALA A 62 -12.15 -13.86 -5.75
CA ALA A 62 -12.01 -12.85 -6.80
C ALA A 62 -12.81 -11.57 -6.50
N MET A 63 -14.02 -11.70 -5.95
CA MET A 63 -14.82 -10.54 -5.53
C MET A 63 -14.16 -9.76 -4.37
N GLU A 64 -13.58 -10.45 -3.37
CA GLU A 64 -12.83 -9.83 -2.28
C GLU A 64 -11.56 -9.11 -2.77
N ARG A 65 -10.86 -9.71 -3.75
CA ARG A 65 -9.72 -9.07 -4.42
C ARG A 65 -10.14 -7.83 -5.20
N LEU A 66 -11.28 -7.91 -5.90
CA LEU A 66 -11.81 -6.78 -6.64
C LEU A 66 -12.18 -5.62 -5.71
N SER A 67 -12.88 -5.89 -4.61
CA SER A 67 -13.25 -4.85 -3.63
C SER A 67 -12.01 -4.19 -3.02
N THR A 68 -10.99 -4.98 -2.68
CA THR A 68 -9.70 -4.47 -2.17
C THR A 68 -8.99 -3.61 -3.22
N ALA A 69 -8.96 -4.04 -4.48
CA ALA A 69 -8.33 -3.30 -5.56
C ALA A 69 -9.05 -1.96 -5.85
N LEU A 70 -10.38 -1.97 -5.84
CA LEU A 70 -11.19 -0.76 -5.98
C LEU A 70 -10.99 0.19 -4.80
N ALA A 71 -10.93 -0.33 -3.57
CA ALA A 71 -10.67 0.46 -2.37
C ALA A 71 -9.28 1.11 -2.43
N LYS A 72 -8.27 0.35 -2.83
CA LYS A 72 -6.91 0.88 -3.02
C LYS A 72 -6.86 1.97 -4.08
N ARG A 73 -7.62 1.84 -5.17
CA ARG A 73 -7.70 2.87 -6.22
C ARG A 73 -8.43 4.13 -5.76
N ALA A 74 -9.49 3.98 -4.97
CA ALA A 74 -10.23 5.10 -4.39
C ALA A 74 -9.45 5.80 -3.27
N PHE A 75 -8.56 5.07 -2.59
CA PHE A 75 -7.77 5.61 -1.49
C PHE A 75 -6.72 6.61 -1.98
N LYS A 76 -6.88 7.87 -1.58
CA LYS A 76 -5.89 8.94 -1.82
C LYS A 76 -5.07 9.15 -0.54
N PRO A 77 -3.75 8.86 -0.54
CA PRO A 77 -2.93 9.10 0.64
C PRO A 77 -2.85 10.60 0.94
N LYS A 78 -2.93 10.95 2.22
CA LYS A 78 -2.72 12.33 2.67
C LYS A 78 -1.29 12.75 2.32
N LYS A 79 -1.13 13.93 1.71
CA LYS A 79 0.20 14.49 1.41
C LYS A 79 0.96 14.67 2.74
N ARG A 80 2.20 14.18 2.80
CA ARG A 80 3.10 14.45 3.92
C ARG A 80 3.50 15.92 3.87
N ILE A 81 3.21 16.66 4.93
CA ILE A 81 3.74 18.01 5.13
C ILE A 81 5.11 17.85 5.78
N PRO A 82 6.21 18.38 5.21
CA PRO A 82 7.51 18.31 5.83
C PRO A 82 7.50 19.05 7.16
N THR A 83 8.11 18.46 8.19
CA THR A 83 8.25 19.14 9.48
C THR A 83 9.36 20.16 9.40
N VAL A 84 9.10 21.36 9.90
CA VAL A 84 10.16 22.37 10.10
C VAL A 84 10.93 22.07 11.38
N ILE A 85 12.21 22.49 11.44
CA ILE A 85 13.02 22.40 12.66
C ILE A 85 12.34 23.23 13.76
N SER A 86 12.11 22.62 14.92
CA SER A 86 11.46 23.29 16.05
C SER A 86 12.24 24.53 16.52
N GLY A 87 11.52 25.54 17.01
CA GLY A 87 12.14 26.76 17.56
C GLY A 87 13.12 26.46 18.70
N ALA A 88 12.78 25.50 19.57
CA ALA A 88 13.66 25.02 20.63
C ALA A 88 14.99 24.46 20.08
N ARG A 89 14.95 23.72 18.96
CA ARG A 89 16.16 23.18 18.34
C ARG A 89 17.01 24.27 17.69
N LYS A 90 16.40 25.33 17.15
CA LYS A 90 17.13 26.52 16.66
C LYS A 90 17.84 27.23 17.81
N ARG A 91 17.16 27.43 18.95
CA ARG A 91 17.73 28.06 20.16
C ARG A 91 18.91 27.26 20.71
N LYS A 92 18.74 25.95 20.90
CA LYS A 92 19.79 25.05 21.39
C LYS A 92 21.04 25.08 20.50
N ARG A 93 20.86 25.08 19.18
CA ARG A 93 21.97 25.21 18.21
C ARG A 93 22.74 26.53 18.36
N LEU A 94 22.03 27.65 18.58
CA LEU A 94 22.67 28.95 18.80
C LEU A 94 23.45 28.98 20.12
N GLU A 95 22.90 28.41 21.19
CA GLU A 95 23.58 28.28 22.47
C GLU A 95 24.84 27.41 22.37
N GLU A 96 24.76 26.27 21.69
CA GLU A 96 25.92 25.39 21.44
C GLU A 96 27.02 26.14 20.67
N LYS A 97 26.66 26.89 19.62
CA LYS A 97 27.61 27.73 18.87
C LYS A 97 28.27 28.78 19.78
N ARG A 98 27.51 29.45 20.64
CA ARG A 98 28.03 30.44 21.61
C ARG A 98 29.00 29.81 22.59
N LYS A 99 28.65 28.66 23.18
CA LYS A 99 29.53 27.92 24.12
C LYS A 99 30.86 27.52 23.47
N ILE A 100 30.81 27.04 22.23
CA ILE A 100 32.02 26.67 21.48
C ILE A 100 32.88 27.90 21.20
N ALA A 101 32.28 29.02 20.78
CA ALA A 101 33.01 30.27 20.55
C ALA A 101 33.72 30.77 21.82
N MET A 102 33.01 30.80 22.96
CA MET A 102 33.59 31.15 24.26
C MET A 102 34.76 30.22 24.62
N LYS A 103 34.58 28.90 24.48
CA LYS A 103 35.65 27.93 24.74
C LYS A 103 36.89 28.16 23.87
N LYS A 104 36.72 28.49 22.58
CA LYS A 104 37.83 28.79 21.67
C LYS A 104 38.54 30.10 22.03
N ALA A 105 37.79 31.13 22.43
CA ALA A 105 38.37 32.40 22.88
C ALA A 105 39.23 32.20 24.14
N LEU A 106 38.71 31.47 25.14
CA LEU A 106 39.50 31.14 26.34
C LEU A 106 40.78 30.35 26.04
N ARG A 107 40.75 29.44 25.06
CA ARG A 107 41.95 28.69 24.65
C ARG A 107 43.02 29.61 24.05
N ARG A 108 42.64 30.54 23.18
CA ARG A 108 43.58 31.50 22.59
C ARG A 108 44.24 32.38 23.65
N VAL A 109 43.45 32.93 24.57
CA VAL A 109 43.97 33.79 25.65
C VAL A 109 44.98 33.05 26.54
N ARG A 110 44.78 31.74 26.77
CA ARG A 110 45.73 30.89 27.54
C ARG A 110 47.00 30.53 26.77
N GLU A 111 46.97 30.55 25.44
CA GLU A 111 48.14 30.25 24.59
C GLU A 111 49.00 31.50 24.35
N GLU A 112 48.44 32.70 24.53
CA GLU A 112 49.10 34.00 24.29
C GLU A 112 49.68 34.66 25.57
N GLY A 113 49.42 34.10 26.75
CA GLY A 113 49.95 34.58 28.05
C GLY A 113 50.77 33.52 28.77
#